data_AF-A0A6J4MTU3-F1
#
_entry.id   AF-A0A6J4MTU3-F1
#
_cell.length_a   1.000
_cell.length_b   1.000
_cell.length_c   1.000
_cell.angle_alpha   90.00
_cell.angle_beta   90.00
_cell.angle_gamma   90.00
#
_symmetry.space_group_name_H-M   'P 1'
#
loop_
_entity.id
_entity.type
_entity.pdbx_description
1 polymer ?
#
loop_
_entity_poly.entity_id
_entity_poly.type
_entity_poly.pdbx_seq_one_letter_code
_entity_poly.pdbx_strand_id
1 'polypeptide(L)'
;MSKAGLVGRVVVGGAAAAAAAGGIVLSRRRRSVPDDPQPFGSVRGDVQEVKADDGLLLHAEVDEVAPYDSVADPGNRATVVFVHGFALTSDCWHFQRLAFRGKRRMVFYDQRSHGRSGRSEKENATIDQLGRDLHTVIDALAPDEPLVLVG
;
A
#
# COMPACT_ATOMS: atom_id res chain seq x y z
N MET A 1 51.57 -61.66 20.60
CA MET A 1 50.74 -62.53 19.71
C MET A 1 49.29 -62.19 20.07
N SER A 2 48.37 -61.64 19.26
CA SER A 2 48.08 -61.61 17.81
C SER A 2 47.31 -60.29 17.53
N LYS A 3 47.61 -59.45 16.51
CA LYS A 3 46.94 -59.29 15.19
C LYS A 3 45.41 -59.45 15.21
N ALA A 4 44.53 -58.70 14.53
CA ALA A 4 44.51 -57.50 13.67
C ALA A 4 43.01 -57.17 13.39
N GLY A 5 42.66 -55.97 12.89
CA GLY A 5 41.32 -55.75 12.30
C GLY A 5 40.91 -54.28 12.12
N LEU A 6 41.19 -53.73 10.94
CA LEU A 6 40.89 -52.38 10.45
C LEU A 6 39.65 -52.42 9.53
N VAL A 7 38.59 -51.64 9.80
CA VAL A 7 37.60 -51.10 8.82
C VAL A 7 36.84 -49.97 9.55
N GLY A 8 36.57 -48.76 9.08
CA GLY A 8 36.82 -47.99 7.88
C GLY A 8 36.07 -46.66 8.08
N ARG A 9 36.75 -45.51 7.89
CA ARG A 9 36.15 -44.17 7.96
C ARG A 9 35.29 -43.94 6.72
N VAL A 10 34.06 -43.43 6.89
CA VAL A 10 33.40 -42.61 5.87
C VAL A 10 33.40 -41.17 6.35
N VAL A 11 34.10 -40.34 5.59
CA VAL A 11 34.09 -38.88 5.68
C VAL A 11 33.03 -38.40 4.69
N VAL A 12 32.12 -37.53 5.14
CA VAL A 12 31.44 -36.57 4.25
C VAL A 12 31.73 -35.19 4.81
N GLY A 13 32.73 -34.52 4.22
CA GLY A 13 32.88 -33.07 4.31
C GLY A 13 31.72 -32.41 3.56
N GLY A 14 31.29 -31.18 3.83
CA GLY A 14 31.91 -30.07 4.52
C GLY A 14 31.60 -28.82 3.70
N ALA A 15 31.10 -27.76 4.33
CA ALA A 15 31.27 -26.39 3.86
C ALA A 15 30.96 -25.43 5.02
N ALA A 16 32.00 -25.07 5.76
CA ALA A 16 32.05 -23.78 6.43
C ALA A 16 32.34 -22.74 5.34
N ALA A 17 31.52 -21.69 5.24
CA ALA A 17 31.81 -20.52 4.42
C ALA A 17 31.99 -19.30 5.34
N ALA A 18 33.13 -18.65 5.14
CA ALA A 18 33.75 -17.63 5.97
C ALA A 18 32.95 -16.32 6.08
N ALA A 19 33.12 -15.63 7.21
CA ALA A 19 32.77 -14.24 7.39
C ALA A 19 33.64 -13.35 6.48
N ALA A 20 33.01 -12.56 5.62
CA ALA A 20 33.65 -11.50 4.84
C ALA A 20 33.21 -10.12 5.37
N ALA A 21 34.19 -9.22 5.45
CA ALA A 21 34.18 -7.91 6.04
C ALA A 21 33.03 -6.97 5.60
N GLY A 22 32.55 -6.14 6.53
CA GLY A 22 32.04 -4.79 6.24
C GLY A 22 30.71 -4.67 5.48
N GLY A 23 29.92 -5.72 5.34
CA GLY A 23 28.56 -5.62 4.80
C GLY A 23 27.53 -5.50 5.92
N ILE A 24 26.73 -4.43 5.93
CA ILE A 24 25.49 -4.42 6.71
C ILE A 24 24.64 -5.58 6.18
N VAL A 25 24.60 -6.69 6.92
CA VAL A 25 23.64 -7.76 6.67
C VAL A 25 22.29 -7.21 7.09
N LEU A 26 21.60 -6.54 6.16
CA LEU A 26 20.20 -6.20 6.33
C LEU A 26 19.45 -7.52 6.33
N SER A 27 19.29 -8.11 7.52
CA SER A 27 18.36 -9.19 7.72
C SER A 27 16.98 -8.64 7.34
N ARG A 28 16.54 -8.91 6.11
CA ARG A 28 15.15 -8.73 5.73
C ARG A 28 14.39 -9.71 6.60
N ARG A 29 13.96 -9.25 7.78
CA ARG A 29 12.91 -9.90 8.54
C ARG A 29 11.75 -9.97 7.56
N ARG A 30 11.55 -11.15 6.95
CA ARG A 30 10.34 -11.45 6.18
C ARG A 30 9.22 -11.22 7.18
N ARG A 31 8.59 -10.05 7.12
CA ARG A 31 7.29 -9.86 7.75
C ARG A 31 6.43 -10.94 7.13
N SER A 32 5.88 -11.80 7.97
CA SER A 32 4.78 -12.65 7.56
C SER A 32 3.73 -11.71 6.97
N VAL A 33 3.47 -11.83 5.68
CA VAL A 33 2.25 -11.28 5.10
C VAL A 33 1.15 -12.02 5.87
N PRO A 34 0.22 -11.31 6.54
CA PRO A 34 -0.93 -11.97 7.15
C PRO A 34 -1.56 -12.89 6.11
N ASP A 35 -1.99 -14.09 6.50
CA ASP A 35 -2.82 -14.90 5.62
C ASP A 35 -4.06 -14.08 5.30
N ASP A 36 -4.10 -13.58 4.07
CA ASP A 36 -5.20 -12.78 3.57
C ASP A 36 -6.14 -13.70 2.80
N PRO A 37 -7.36 -13.92 3.29
CA PRO A 37 -8.33 -14.75 2.58
C PRO A 37 -8.78 -14.12 1.25
N GLN A 38 -8.50 -12.83 1.00
CA GLN A 38 -8.92 -12.12 -0.20
C GLN A 38 -7.78 -11.97 -1.20
N PRO A 39 -8.01 -12.21 -2.51
CA PRO A 39 -7.02 -11.94 -3.55
C PRO A 39 -6.56 -10.47 -3.50
N PHE A 40 -5.27 -10.24 -3.75
CA PHE A 40 -4.71 -8.88 -3.77
C PHE A 40 -5.46 -7.99 -4.78
N GLY A 41 -5.84 -6.78 -4.36
CA GLY A 41 -6.58 -5.81 -5.16
C GLY A 41 -8.08 -6.11 -5.34
N SER A 42 -8.60 -7.17 -4.69
CA SER A 42 -10.02 -7.50 -4.77
C SER A 42 -10.90 -6.70 -3.79
N VAL A 43 -10.30 -6.05 -2.80
CA VAL A 43 -11.02 -5.26 -1.80
C VAL A 43 -11.48 -3.95 -2.44
N ARG A 44 -12.79 -3.72 -2.43
CA ARG A 44 -13.47 -2.57 -3.07
C ARG A 44 -14.31 -1.76 -2.08
N GLY A 45 -14.65 -0.53 -2.46
CA GLY A 45 -15.50 0.38 -1.69
C GLY A 45 -16.52 1.03 -2.60
N ASP A 46 -17.18 2.07 -2.09
CA ASP A 46 -18.19 2.79 -2.86
C ASP A 46 -17.52 3.65 -3.91
N VAL A 47 -17.78 3.33 -5.19
CA VAL A 47 -17.15 4.00 -6.33
C VAL A 47 -17.69 5.42 -6.45
N GLN A 48 -16.77 6.36 -6.63
CA GLN A 48 -17.05 7.76 -6.90
C GLN A 48 -16.26 8.20 -8.14
N GLU A 49 -16.92 8.95 -9.02
CA GLU A 49 -16.23 9.63 -10.12
C GLU A 49 -15.99 11.09 -9.73
N VAL A 50 -14.72 11.49 -9.71
CA VAL A 50 -14.33 12.88 -9.44
C VAL A 50 -13.87 13.50 -10.74
N LYS A 51 -14.55 14.57 -11.17
CA LYS A 51 -14.18 15.30 -12.38
C LYS A 51 -13.09 16.32 -12.06
N ALA A 52 -11.88 16.12 -12.61
CA ALA A 52 -10.77 17.05 -12.52
C ALA A 52 -11.07 18.40 -13.19
N ASP A 53 -10.23 19.40 -12.93
CA ASP A 53 -10.35 20.76 -13.47
C ASP A 53 -10.29 20.81 -15.00
N ASP A 54 -9.51 19.93 -15.63
CA ASP A 54 -9.42 19.74 -17.07
C ASP A 54 -10.49 18.82 -17.66
N GLY A 55 -11.42 18.35 -16.81
CA GLY A 55 -12.56 17.51 -17.20
C GLY A 55 -12.27 16.02 -17.22
N LEU A 56 -11.05 15.57 -16.93
CA LEU A 56 -10.73 14.15 -16.81
C LEU A 56 -11.48 13.52 -15.64
N LEU A 57 -12.04 12.33 -15.82
CA LEU A 57 -12.71 11.59 -14.76
C LEU A 57 -11.69 10.74 -14.00
N LEU A 58 -11.56 11.01 -12.71
CA LEU A 58 -10.77 10.24 -11.77
C LEU A 58 -11.66 9.21 -11.08
N HIS A 59 -11.21 7.96 -11.07
CA HIS A 59 -11.84 6.89 -10.30
C HIS A 59 -11.39 6.99 -8.85
N ALA A 60 -12.35 7.11 -7.94
CA ALA A 60 -12.14 7.02 -6.50
C ALA A 60 -13.04 5.94 -5.88
N GLU A 61 -12.63 5.44 -4.73
CA GLU A 61 -13.41 4.54 -3.88
C GLU A 61 -13.37 5.04 -2.45
N VAL A 62 -14.54 5.03 -1.81
CA VAL A 62 -14.72 5.43 -0.42
C VAL A 62 -15.07 4.21 0.41
N ASP A 63 -14.32 3.98 1.49
CA ASP A 63 -14.73 3.10 2.57
C ASP A 63 -15.25 3.97 3.73
N GLU A 64 -16.56 3.93 3.97
CA GLU A 64 -17.19 4.62 5.10
C GLU A 64 -16.89 3.94 6.46
N VAL A 65 -17.04 4.67 7.57
CA VAL A 65 -16.80 4.18 8.95
C VAL A 65 -18.10 3.96 9.70
N ALA A 66 -18.06 3.02 10.63
CA ALA A 66 -18.96 2.99 11.78
C ALA A 66 -19.02 4.38 12.48
N PRO A 67 -20.19 4.79 13.00
CA PRO A 67 -20.35 6.09 13.66
C PRO A 67 -19.30 6.31 14.75
N TYR A 68 -18.66 7.47 14.73
CA TYR A 68 -17.60 7.88 15.66
C TYR A 68 -18.17 8.21 17.06
N ASP A 69 -18.77 7.24 17.73
CA ASP A 69 -19.44 7.47 19.03
C ASP A 69 -18.47 7.63 20.22
N SER A 70 -17.16 7.73 20.00
CA SER A 70 -16.24 8.11 21.07
C SER A 70 -16.25 9.63 21.24
N VAL A 71 -17.16 10.08 22.10
CA VAL A 71 -17.20 11.43 22.68
C VAL A 71 -15.77 11.93 22.97
N ALA A 72 -15.39 13.05 22.33
CA ALA A 72 -14.31 13.97 22.68
C ALA A 72 -12.90 13.92 22.02
N ASP A 73 -12.61 13.12 20.99
CA ASP A 73 -11.35 13.30 20.22
C ASP A 73 -11.59 13.77 18.77
N PRO A 74 -11.40 15.07 18.46
CA PRO A 74 -11.42 15.59 17.09
C PRO A 74 -10.42 14.88 16.16
N GLY A 75 -9.31 14.36 16.68
CA GLY A 75 -8.32 13.58 15.93
C GLY A 75 -8.84 12.22 15.48
N ASN A 76 -9.93 11.72 16.08
CA ASN A 76 -10.56 10.46 15.70
C ASN A 76 -11.54 10.60 14.52
N ARG A 77 -11.73 11.82 13.98
CA ARG A 77 -12.68 12.12 12.90
C ARG A 77 -12.03 12.31 11.53
N ALA A 78 -10.72 12.05 11.40
CA ALA A 78 -10.02 12.37 10.18
C ALA A 78 -10.31 11.40 9.03
N THR A 79 -10.52 11.93 7.83
CA THR A 79 -10.55 11.14 6.58
C THR A 79 -9.12 10.90 6.12
N VAL A 80 -8.81 9.64 5.79
CA VAL A 80 -7.49 9.24 5.29
C VAL A 80 -7.55 9.12 3.77
N VAL A 81 -6.81 9.96 3.06
CA VAL A 81 -6.74 9.97 1.60
C VAL A 81 -5.43 9.32 1.16
N PHE A 82 -5.54 8.26 0.37
CA PHE A 82 -4.41 7.46 -0.11
C PHE A 82 -4.05 7.84 -1.55
N VAL A 83 -2.82 8.32 -1.73
CA VAL A 83 -2.22 8.75 -3.00
C VAL A 83 -1.21 7.68 -3.42
N HIS A 84 -1.48 6.89 -4.45
CA HIS A 84 -0.50 5.89 -4.91
C HIS A 84 0.67 6.54 -5.66
N GLY A 85 1.81 5.85 -5.75
CA GLY A 85 2.98 6.29 -6.52
C GLY A 85 2.92 5.97 -8.02
N PHE A 86 3.98 6.34 -8.75
CA PHE A 86 4.11 6.06 -10.19
C PHE A 86 4.07 4.55 -10.50
N ALA A 87 3.42 4.20 -11.62
CA ALA A 87 3.26 2.82 -12.09
C ALA A 87 2.51 1.89 -11.11
N LEU A 88 1.69 2.47 -10.23
CA LEU A 88 0.77 1.75 -9.34
C LEU A 88 -0.69 2.09 -9.66
N THR A 89 -1.59 1.44 -8.93
CA THR A 89 -3.02 1.80 -8.80
C THR A 89 -3.35 1.89 -7.31
N SER A 90 -4.54 2.38 -6.97
CA SER A 90 -5.12 2.36 -5.61
C SER A 90 -5.08 0.98 -4.95
N ASP A 91 -5.03 -0.11 -5.73
CA ASP A 91 -4.95 -1.48 -5.22
C ASP A 91 -3.65 -1.76 -4.44
N CYS A 92 -2.61 -0.91 -4.59
CA CYS A 92 -1.37 -1.04 -3.80
C CYS A 92 -1.59 -0.93 -2.29
N TRP A 93 -2.70 -0.32 -1.87
CA TRP A 93 -3.07 -0.12 -0.47
C TRP A 93 -3.92 -1.25 0.11
N HIS A 94 -4.04 -2.40 -0.57
CA HIS A 94 -4.88 -3.54 -0.19
C HIS A 94 -4.80 -3.90 1.31
N PHE A 95 -3.59 -4.08 1.85
CA PHE A 95 -3.41 -4.49 3.25
C PHE A 95 -3.74 -3.37 4.24
N GLN A 96 -3.47 -2.10 3.89
CA GLN A 96 -3.82 -0.94 4.68
C GLN A 96 -5.34 -0.76 4.73
N ARG A 97 -5.99 -0.90 3.57
CA ARG A 97 -7.44 -0.90 3.45
C ARG A 97 -8.05 -1.95 4.36
N LEU A 98 -7.60 -3.20 4.30
CA LEU A 98 -8.07 -4.25 5.21
C LEU A 98 -7.84 -3.93 6.69
N ALA A 99 -6.68 -3.37 7.03
CA ALA A 99 -6.34 -3.06 8.43
C ALA A 99 -7.22 -1.96 9.04
N PHE A 100 -7.66 -1.00 8.22
CA PHE A 100 -8.40 0.19 8.65
C PHE A 100 -9.89 0.18 8.30
N ARG A 101 -10.36 -0.76 7.46
CA ARG A 101 -11.76 -0.86 7.06
C ARG A 101 -12.69 -0.93 8.27
N GLY A 102 -13.75 -0.14 8.25
CA GLY A 102 -14.70 0.00 9.37
C GLY A 102 -14.17 0.78 10.58
N LYS A 103 -12.90 1.22 10.57
CA LYS A 103 -12.28 2.01 11.66
C LYS A 103 -11.99 3.46 11.30
N ARG A 104 -11.78 3.75 10.00
CA ARG A 104 -11.40 5.06 9.47
C ARG A 104 -12.05 5.28 8.11
N ARG A 105 -12.44 6.53 7.82
CA ARG A 105 -13.03 6.87 6.55
C ARG A 105 -11.87 6.99 5.61
N MET A 106 -11.89 6.23 4.54
CA MET A 106 -10.75 6.13 3.64
C MET A 106 -11.18 6.43 2.23
N VAL A 107 -10.39 7.27 1.57
CA VAL A 107 -10.53 7.59 0.16
C VAL A 107 -9.31 7.04 -0.56
N PHE A 108 -9.55 6.20 -1.55
CA PHE A 108 -8.54 5.71 -2.47
C PHE A 108 -8.87 6.22 -3.85
N TYR A 109 -7.92 6.78 -4.59
CA TYR A 109 -8.16 7.16 -5.98
C TYR A 109 -7.01 6.70 -6.87
N ASP A 110 -7.33 6.47 -8.15
CA ASP A 110 -6.32 6.25 -9.17
C ASP A 110 -5.92 7.62 -9.74
N GLN A 111 -4.62 7.92 -9.75
CA GLN A 111 -4.11 9.12 -10.41
C GLN A 111 -4.46 9.08 -11.91
N ARG A 112 -4.54 10.26 -12.55
CA ARG A 112 -4.77 10.34 -14.00
C ARG A 112 -3.85 9.40 -14.77
N SER A 113 -4.40 8.82 -15.83
CA SER A 113 -3.73 7.83 -16.67
C SER A 113 -3.34 6.51 -15.96
N HIS A 114 -3.73 6.27 -14.72
CA HIS A 114 -3.47 5.02 -13.99
C HIS A 114 -4.76 4.30 -13.63
N GLY A 115 -4.66 2.98 -13.45
CA GLY A 115 -5.74 2.13 -12.99
C GLY A 115 -7.03 2.32 -13.79
N ARG A 116 -8.07 2.74 -13.09
CA ARG A 116 -9.44 2.93 -13.59
C ARG A 116 -9.75 4.38 -13.96
N SER A 117 -8.85 5.32 -13.67
CA SER A 117 -9.01 6.73 -14.06
C SER A 117 -8.82 6.93 -15.56
N GLY A 118 -9.40 8.01 -16.08
CA GLY A 118 -9.29 8.40 -17.48
C GLY A 118 -7.83 8.57 -17.95
N ARG A 119 -7.62 8.43 -19.26
CA ARG A 119 -6.34 8.70 -19.90
C ARG A 119 -6.21 10.18 -20.23
N SER A 120 -5.07 10.75 -19.86
CA SER A 120 -4.72 12.15 -20.08
C SER A 120 -3.78 12.32 -21.26
N GLU A 121 -3.83 13.50 -21.89
CA GLU A 121 -2.78 13.96 -22.80
C GLU A 121 -1.44 14.10 -22.06
N LYS A 122 -0.34 13.98 -22.81
CA LYS A 122 1.03 13.93 -22.26
C LYS A 122 1.43 15.24 -21.56
N GLU A 123 0.93 16.35 -22.06
CA GLU A 123 1.20 17.71 -21.56
C GLU A 123 0.71 17.87 -20.11
N ASN A 124 -0.30 17.09 -19.71
CA ASN A 124 -0.87 17.09 -18.36
C ASN A 124 -0.20 16.05 -17.44
N ALA A 125 0.84 15.34 -17.89
CA ALA A 125 1.64 14.42 -17.06
C ALA A 125 2.69 15.20 -16.24
N THR A 126 2.24 16.11 -15.38
CA THR A 126 3.08 16.97 -14.54
C THR A 126 2.72 16.84 -13.07
N ILE A 127 3.69 17.09 -12.18
CA ILE A 127 3.44 17.09 -10.73
C ILE A 127 2.38 18.12 -10.34
N ASP A 128 2.39 19.29 -10.98
CA ASP A 128 1.39 20.33 -10.72
C ASP A 128 -0.04 19.87 -11.06
N GLN A 129 -0.21 19.14 -12.17
CA GLN A 129 -1.51 18.58 -12.50
C GLN A 129 -1.92 17.49 -11.51
N LEU A 130 -1.01 16.62 -11.09
CA LEU A 130 -1.30 15.62 -10.05
C LEU A 130 -1.70 16.27 -8.72
N GLY A 131 -1.11 17.42 -8.38
CA GLY A 131 -1.50 18.22 -7.23
C GLY A 131 -2.91 18.80 -7.35
N ARG A 132 -3.28 19.32 -8.54
CA ARG A 132 -4.63 19.82 -8.81
C ARG A 132 -5.68 18.71 -8.79
N ASP A 133 -5.35 17.54 -9.32
CA ASP A 133 -6.19 16.35 -9.25
C ASP A 133 -6.44 15.95 -7.79
N LEU A 134 -5.38 15.87 -6.98
CA LEU A 134 -5.48 15.55 -5.55
C LEU A 134 -6.33 16.58 -4.81
N HIS A 135 -6.14 17.87 -5.07
CA HIS A 135 -6.96 18.93 -4.50
C HIS A 135 -8.44 18.72 -4.83
N THR A 136 -8.76 18.41 -6.09
CA THR A 136 -10.14 18.15 -6.53
C THR A 136 -10.75 16.94 -5.84
N VAL A 137 -9.96 15.87 -5.63
CA VAL A 137 -10.40 14.69 -4.86
C VAL A 137 -10.69 15.05 -3.40
N ILE A 138 -9.84 15.85 -2.76
CA ILE A 138 -10.04 16.31 -1.38
C ILE A 138 -11.31 17.17 -1.28
N ASP A 139 -11.47 18.16 -2.16
CA ASP A 139 -12.65 19.02 -2.16
C ASP A 139 -13.95 18.22 -2.36
N ALA A 140 -13.92 17.20 -3.21
CA ALA A 140 -15.09 16.38 -3.49
C ALA A 140 -15.42 15.38 -2.38
N LEU A 141 -14.40 14.77 -1.76
CA LEU A 141 -14.58 13.57 -0.94
C LEU A 141 -14.14 13.72 0.52
N ALA A 142 -13.45 14.80 0.90
CA ALA A 142 -13.03 15.09 2.28
C ALA A 142 -12.99 16.61 2.59
N PRO A 143 -14.06 17.39 2.33
CA PRO A 143 -14.00 18.86 2.35
C PRO A 143 -13.95 19.48 3.76
N ASP A 144 -14.65 18.89 4.73
CA ASP A 144 -15.00 19.59 5.98
C ASP A 144 -14.25 19.05 7.21
N GLU A 145 -13.76 17.81 7.14
CA GLU A 145 -13.05 17.16 8.24
C GLU A 145 -11.52 17.34 8.17
N PRO A 146 -10.81 17.24 9.30
CA PRO A 146 -9.36 17.04 9.28
C PRO A 146 -9.01 15.86 8.38
N LEU A 147 -7.92 15.96 7.62
CA LEU A 147 -7.50 14.89 6.73
C LEU A 147 -6.06 14.46 6.97
N VAL A 148 -5.79 13.20 6.63
CA VAL A 148 -4.44 12.63 6.61
C VAL A 148 -4.15 12.20 5.18
N LEU A 149 -3.05 12.71 4.60
CA LEU A 149 -2.54 12.24 3.31
C LEU A 149 -1.51 11.14 3.52
N VAL A 150 -1.65 10.07 2.73
CA VAL A 150 -0.71 8.94 2.71
C VAL A 150 -0.23 8.74 1.27
N GLY A 151 1.08 8.78 1.04
CA GLY A 151 1.71 8.58 -0.28
C GLY A 151 3.16 8.13 -0.19
#